data_AF-A0A1Q9BXM9-F1
#
_entry.id   AF-A0A1Q9BXM9-F1
#
_cell.length_a   1.000
_cell.length_b   1.000
_cell.length_c   1.000
_cell.angle_alpha   90.00
_cell.angle_beta   90.00
_cell.angle_gamma   90.00
#
_symmetry.space_group_name_H-M   'P 1'
#
loop_
_entity.id
_entity.type
_entity.pdbx_description
1 polymer ?
#
loop_
_entity_poly.entity_id
_entity_poly.type
_entity_poly.pdbx_seq_one_letter_code
_entity_poly.pdbx_strand_id
1 'polypeptide(L)'
;MKPATPDTWPLGLFNRSGEEPKDEEERLSSELLCEGGLIPAINELRGAGENLVVCMDANSHPETKAPDERKASCWQELHRAAGASVWDDFYNENGDYIAHGKRKDVEHPVTTNKVRGPQSAQAKKIGLHAYSVIDHVFYAGNLQFHEHVHQPVQYPSAKDALQEVLPSLRDPSDHYPVIVDLKWQGAST
;
A
#
# COMPACT_ATOMS: atom_id res chain seq x y z
N MET A 1 -20.91 25.64 -8.68
CA MET A 1 -19.63 24.90 -8.63
C MET A 1 -19.29 24.55 -10.07
N LYS A 2 -18.13 24.99 -10.60
CA LYS A 2 -17.70 24.57 -11.95
C LYS A 2 -17.16 23.13 -11.83
N PRO A 3 -17.56 22.19 -12.70
CA PRO A 3 -16.97 20.85 -12.69
C PRO A 3 -15.47 20.96 -12.98
N ALA A 4 -14.66 20.23 -12.21
CA ALA A 4 -13.23 20.09 -12.48
C ALA A 4 -13.04 19.55 -13.90
N THR A 5 -12.15 20.17 -14.66
CA THR A 5 -11.87 19.73 -16.04
C THR A 5 -10.96 18.48 -15.99
N PRO A 6 -11.19 17.46 -16.84
CA PRO A 6 -10.44 16.19 -16.80
C PRO A 6 -8.94 16.30 -17.13
N ASP A 7 -8.47 17.47 -17.56
CA ASP A 7 -7.14 17.64 -18.17
C ASP A 7 -6.00 17.93 -17.17
N THR A 8 -6.27 17.97 -15.86
CA THR A 8 -5.25 18.23 -14.82
C THR A 8 -4.97 17.06 -13.89
N TRP A 9 -5.44 15.86 -14.22
CA TRP A 9 -5.06 14.68 -13.44
C TRP A 9 -3.56 14.45 -13.62
N PRO A 10 -2.74 14.45 -12.56
CA PRO A 10 -1.33 14.13 -12.69
C PRO A 10 -1.24 12.66 -13.12
N LEU A 11 -1.08 12.45 -14.42
CA LEU A 11 -0.69 11.19 -15.03
C LEU A 11 0.58 10.72 -14.33
N GLY A 12 0.43 9.73 -13.45
CA GLY A 12 1.49 8.95 -12.82
C GLY A 12 2.65 9.77 -12.27
N LEU A 13 2.56 10.18 -11.01
CA LEU A 13 3.75 10.53 -10.24
C LEU A 13 4.66 9.30 -10.22
N PHE A 14 5.70 9.34 -11.05
CA PHE A 14 6.72 8.30 -11.16
C PHE A 14 7.62 8.39 -9.92
N ASN A 15 7.29 7.62 -8.89
CA ASN A 15 8.06 7.58 -7.64
C ASN A 15 9.44 6.95 -7.93
N ARG A 16 10.52 7.71 -7.70
CA ARG A 16 11.87 7.14 -7.74
C ARG A 16 12.12 6.44 -6.40
N SER A 17 12.31 5.12 -6.42
CA SER A 17 12.84 4.44 -5.24
C SER A 17 14.29 4.89 -5.05
N GLY A 18 14.60 5.63 -3.98
CA GLY A 18 15.97 6.05 -3.67
C GLY A 18 16.91 4.87 -3.41
N GLU A 19 18.21 5.09 -3.23
CA GLU A 19 19.19 4.00 -3.02
C GLU A 19 19.45 3.69 -1.55
N GLU A 20 19.20 4.67 -0.68
CA GLU A 20 19.47 4.64 0.76
C GLU A 20 18.17 4.73 1.60
N PRO A 21 18.15 4.24 2.86
CA PRO A 21 17.00 4.44 3.76
C PRO A 21 16.59 5.90 3.97
N LYS A 22 17.56 6.83 3.92
CA LYS A 22 17.31 8.28 3.98
C LYS A 22 16.64 8.86 2.73
N ASP A 23 16.76 8.17 1.59
CA ASP A 23 16.14 8.64 0.35
C ASP A 23 14.64 8.26 0.37
N GLU A 24 14.29 7.18 1.07
CA GLU A 24 12.90 6.83 1.37
C GLU A 24 12.26 7.85 2.32
N GLU A 25 13.03 8.39 3.26
CA GLU A 25 12.65 9.48 4.16
C GLU A 25 12.36 10.80 3.42
N GLU A 26 13.21 11.18 2.46
CA GLU A 26 12.99 12.36 1.61
C GLU A 26 11.76 12.17 0.69
N ARG A 27 11.55 10.96 0.17
CA ARG A 27 10.41 10.62 -0.67
C ARG A 27 9.08 10.74 0.08
N LEU A 28 8.97 10.11 1.26
CA LEU A 28 7.74 10.11 2.06
C LEU A 28 7.35 11.53 2.49
N SER A 29 8.32 12.41 2.73
CA SER A 29 8.08 13.80 3.14
C SER A 29 7.77 14.76 1.98
N SER A 30 8.33 14.52 0.78
CA SER A 30 8.19 15.42 -0.38
C SER A 30 7.09 15.06 -1.37
N GLU A 31 6.66 13.80 -1.46
CA GLU A 31 5.71 13.33 -2.50
C GLU A 31 4.28 13.11 -1.97
N LEU A 32 4.12 12.69 -0.72
CA LEU A 32 2.79 12.42 -0.14
C LEU A 32 2.11 13.68 0.41
N LEU A 33 2.91 14.59 0.99
CA LEU A 33 2.43 15.70 1.81
C LEU A 33 2.68 17.08 1.17
N CYS A 34 3.04 17.12 -0.11
CA CYS A 34 3.23 18.37 -0.85
C CYS A 34 1.90 18.98 -1.31
N GLU A 35 1.92 20.29 -1.57
CA GLU A 35 0.79 21.01 -2.16
C GLU A 35 0.50 20.45 -3.56
N GLY A 36 -0.73 19.96 -3.77
CA GLY A 36 -1.10 19.24 -5.00
C GLY A 36 -0.65 17.78 -5.06
N GLY A 37 -0.13 17.21 -3.97
CA GLY A 37 0.22 15.79 -3.84
C GLY A 37 -1.00 14.87 -3.74
N LEU A 38 -0.73 13.57 -3.55
CA LEU A 38 -1.77 12.53 -3.54
C LEU A 38 -2.82 12.74 -2.42
N ILE A 39 -2.40 13.09 -1.20
CA ILE A 39 -3.32 13.27 -0.07
C ILE A 39 -4.33 14.42 -0.30
N PRO A 40 -3.90 15.64 -0.69
CA PRO A 40 -4.84 16.70 -1.09
C PRO A 40 -5.82 16.27 -2.19
N ALA A 41 -5.36 15.56 -3.22
CA ALA A 41 -6.22 15.11 -4.32
C ALA A 41 -7.28 14.09 -3.85
N ILE A 42 -6.90 13.14 -3.00
CA ILE A 42 -7.84 12.19 -2.38
C ILE A 42 -8.91 12.95 -1.57
N ASN A 43 -8.47 13.91 -0.75
CA ASN A 43 -9.38 14.69 0.08
C ASN A 43 -10.34 15.57 -0.75
N GLU A 44 -9.89 16.15 -1.86
CA GLU A 44 -10.74 16.91 -2.78
C GLU A 44 -11.84 16.03 -3.38
N LEU A 45 -11.47 14.87 -3.93
CA LEU A 45 -12.43 13.92 -4.52
C LEU A 45 -13.43 13.41 -3.50
N ARG A 46 -12.99 13.07 -2.28
CA ARG A 46 -13.89 12.68 -1.19
C ARG A 46 -14.81 13.82 -0.77
N GLY A 47 -14.29 15.05 -0.69
CA GLY A 47 -15.09 16.24 -0.38
C GLY A 47 -16.18 16.51 -1.41
N ALA A 48 -15.94 16.14 -2.67
CA ALA A 48 -16.93 16.18 -3.74
C ALA A 48 -17.93 15.00 -3.73
N GLY A 49 -17.73 14.01 -2.86
CA GLY A 49 -18.58 12.81 -2.78
C GLY A 49 -18.31 11.78 -3.88
N GLU A 50 -17.15 11.86 -4.54
CA GLU A 50 -16.78 10.94 -5.62
C GLU A 50 -16.38 9.56 -5.08
N ASN A 51 -16.63 8.52 -5.89
CA ASN A 51 -16.09 7.19 -5.61
C ASN A 51 -14.62 7.15 -6.06
N LEU A 52 -13.74 6.62 -5.22
CA LEU A 52 -12.31 6.61 -5.46
C LEU A 52 -11.73 5.24 -5.16
N VAL A 53 -10.79 4.82 -6.02
CA VAL A 53 -9.89 3.69 -5.77
C VAL A 53 -8.46 4.18 -6.01
N VAL A 54 -7.57 3.93 -5.06
CA VAL A 54 -6.14 4.25 -5.14
C VAL A 54 -5.37 2.95 -5.07
N CYS A 55 -4.69 2.60 -6.16
CA CYS A 55 -3.80 1.44 -6.23
C CYS A 55 -2.35 1.94 -6.28
N MET A 56 -1.48 1.44 -5.40
CA MET A 56 -0.09 1.87 -5.39
C MET A 56 0.87 0.84 -4.83
N ASP A 57 2.08 0.80 -5.39
CA ASP A 57 3.27 0.30 -4.70
C ASP A 57 3.80 1.44 -3.82
N ALA A 58 3.54 1.34 -2.51
CA ALA A 58 3.97 2.34 -1.56
C ALA A 58 5.43 2.19 -1.13
N ASN A 59 6.10 1.07 -1.47
CA ASN A 59 7.40 0.69 -0.91
C ASN A 59 7.45 0.80 0.63
N SER A 60 6.31 0.61 1.30
CA SER A 60 6.17 0.84 2.74
C SER A 60 5.13 -0.11 3.34
N HIS A 61 5.54 -0.80 4.41
CA HIS A 61 4.65 -1.66 5.19
C HIS A 61 3.73 -0.81 6.08
N PRO A 62 2.48 -1.24 6.39
CA PRO A 62 1.56 -0.49 7.24
C PRO A 62 2.17 0.00 8.57
N GLU A 63 3.02 -0.82 9.18
CA GLU A 63 3.71 -0.53 10.44
C GLU A 63 4.96 0.37 10.29
N THR A 64 5.44 0.63 9.07
CA THR A 64 6.64 1.44 8.83
C THR A 64 6.32 2.93 8.96
N LYS A 65 6.73 3.52 10.08
CA LYS A 65 6.55 4.95 10.36
C LYS A 65 7.60 5.80 9.67
N ALA A 66 7.22 7.01 9.25
CA ALA A 66 8.18 8.01 8.83
C ALA A 66 9.14 8.33 10.00
N PRO A 67 10.43 8.56 9.72
CA PRO A 67 11.43 8.89 10.75
C PRO A 67 11.29 10.33 11.29
N ASP A 68 10.42 11.15 10.71
CA ASP A 68 10.19 12.53 11.11
C ASP A 68 9.36 12.66 12.39
N GLU A 69 9.22 13.90 12.88
CA GLU A 69 8.47 14.20 14.11
C GLU A 69 6.98 13.82 14.03
N ARG A 70 6.43 13.64 12.82
CA ARG A 70 5.02 13.30 12.60
C ARG A 70 4.73 11.83 12.91
N LYS A 71 5.73 10.94 12.78
CA LYS A 71 5.66 9.50 13.10
C LYS A 71 4.51 8.74 12.43
N ALA A 72 3.90 9.30 11.39
CA ALA A 72 2.83 8.63 10.65
C ALA A 72 3.42 7.75 9.55
N SER A 73 2.86 6.56 9.34
CA SER A 73 3.20 5.71 8.19
C SER A 73 2.48 6.19 6.92
N CYS A 74 2.98 5.78 5.76
CA CYS A 74 2.30 5.99 4.47
C CYS A 74 0.86 5.43 4.52
N TRP A 75 0.71 4.25 5.14
CA TRP A 75 -0.58 3.65 5.43
C TRP A 75 -1.49 4.57 6.25
N GLN A 76 -1.02 5.10 7.39
CA GLN A 76 -1.85 5.96 8.24
C GLN A 76 -2.35 7.21 7.52
N GLU A 77 -1.50 7.84 6.70
CA GLU A 77 -1.89 9.03 5.94
C GLU A 77 -2.90 8.70 4.84
N LEU A 78 -2.67 7.62 4.07
CA LEU A 78 -3.58 7.19 3.01
C LEU A 78 -4.89 6.64 3.55
N HIS A 79 -4.85 5.89 4.65
CA HIS A 79 -6.04 5.36 5.32
C HIS A 79 -6.89 6.51 5.86
N ARG A 80 -6.28 7.51 6.52
CA ARG A 80 -6.98 8.73 6.94
C ARG A 80 -7.60 9.47 5.75
N ALA A 81 -6.86 9.58 4.65
CA ALA A 81 -7.29 10.30 3.46
C ALA A 81 -8.39 9.56 2.69
N ALA A 82 -8.30 8.26 2.47
CA ALA A 82 -9.27 7.47 1.69
C ALA A 82 -10.44 6.96 2.55
N GLY A 83 -10.15 6.54 3.78
CA GLY A 83 -11.09 6.06 4.78
C GLY A 83 -11.18 4.54 4.92
N ALA A 84 -10.78 3.77 3.90
CA ALA A 84 -10.79 2.31 3.95
C ALA A 84 -9.73 1.70 3.03
N SER A 85 -9.32 0.47 3.36
CA SER A 85 -8.34 -0.34 2.62
C SER A 85 -8.80 -1.79 2.50
N VAL A 86 -8.38 -2.47 1.43
CA VAL A 86 -8.62 -3.92 1.27
C VAL A 86 -7.82 -4.77 2.24
N TRP A 87 -6.91 -4.14 2.99
CA TRP A 87 -6.13 -4.76 4.05
C TRP A 87 -6.68 -4.46 5.45
N ASP A 88 -7.86 -3.84 5.57
CA ASP A 88 -8.48 -3.50 6.86
C ASP A 88 -8.84 -4.73 7.71
N ASP A 89 -8.93 -5.92 7.11
CA ASP A 89 -9.06 -7.20 7.82
C ASP A 89 -7.73 -7.67 8.45
N PHE A 90 -6.59 -7.07 8.09
CA PHE A 90 -5.27 -7.44 8.59
C PHE A 90 -4.62 -6.33 9.42
N TYR A 91 -4.91 -5.07 9.10
CA TYR A 91 -4.32 -3.90 9.76
C TYR A 91 -5.41 -2.90 10.14
N ASN A 92 -5.31 -2.30 11.31
CA ASN A 92 -6.19 -1.19 11.68
C ASN A 92 -5.75 0.13 11.01
N GLU A 93 -6.50 1.21 11.23
CA GLU A 93 -6.18 2.54 10.71
C GLU A 93 -4.82 3.10 11.18
N ASN A 94 -4.27 2.57 12.28
CA ASN A 94 -2.95 2.94 12.78
C ASN A 94 -1.80 2.16 12.12
N GLY A 95 -2.14 1.17 11.28
CA GLY A 95 -1.19 0.27 10.65
C GLY A 95 -0.76 -0.88 11.56
N ASP A 96 -1.35 -1.03 12.75
CA ASP A 96 -1.06 -2.16 13.62
C ASP A 96 -1.77 -3.41 13.10
N TYR A 97 -1.06 -4.53 13.09
CA TYR A 97 -1.64 -5.81 12.72
C TYR A 97 -2.75 -6.22 13.71
N ILE A 98 -3.96 -6.43 13.17
CA ILE A 98 -5.11 -6.91 13.92
C ILE A 98 -5.23 -8.42 13.74
N ALA A 99 -4.74 -9.18 14.70
CA ALA A 99 -5.02 -10.62 14.75
C ALA A 99 -6.53 -10.82 14.93
N HIS A 100 -7.28 -11.02 13.84
CA HIS A 100 -8.72 -11.24 13.94
C HIS A 100 -9.01 -12.44 14.85
N GLY A 101 -9.84 -12.20 15.86
CA GLY A 101 -10.24 -13.17 16.85
C GLY A 101 -10.70 -14.49 16.22
N LYS A 102 -9.83 -15.51 16.33
CA LYS A 102 -10.04 -16.98 16.38
C LYS A 102 -8.90 -17.77 15.73
N ARG A 103 -8.00 -17.11 14.99
CA ARG A 103 -6.83 -17.77 14.40
C ARG A 103 -5.56 -17.00 14.71
N LYS A 104 -4.84 -17.48 15.75
CA LYS A 104 -3.48 -17.00 16.12
C LYS A 104 -2.43 -17.30 15.03
N ASP A 105 -2.86 -17.96 13.97
CA ASP A 105 -2.12 -18.50 12.82
C ASP A 105 -2.41 -17.75 11.51
N VAL A 106 -3.24 -16.69 11.51
CA VAL A 106 -3.31 -15.83 10.32
C VAL A 106 -2.01 -15.03 10.29
N GLU A 107 -1.27 -15.17 9.20
CA GLU A 107 -0.01 -14.47 8.99
C GLU A 107 -0.22 -13.18 8.22
N HIS A 108 0.79 -12.31 8.21
CA HIS A 108 0.73 -11.08 7.46
C HIS A 108 0.54 -11.40 5.96
N PRO A 109 -0.35 -10.68 5.25
CA PRO A 109 -0.41 -10.79 3.81
C PRO A 109 0.92 -10.30 3.22
N VAL A 110 1.31 -10.93 2.11
CA VAL A 110 2.54 -10.64 1.41
C VAL A 110 2.20 -10.24 -0.02
N THR A 111 2.60 -9.02 -0.39
CA THR A 111 2.49 -8.53 -1.77
C THR A 111 3.84 -8.51 -2.47
N THR A 112 4.94 -8.58 -1.72
CA THR A 112 6.29 -8.73 -2.28
C THR A 112 7.13 -9.66 -1.42
N ASN A 113 7.94 -10.48 -2.08
CA ASN A 113 8.89 -11.37 -1.40
C ASN A 113 10.28 -11.30 -2.03
N LYS A 114 10.82 -10.09 -2.07
CA LYS A 114 12.09 -9.81 -2.73
C LYS A 114 13.25 -9.91 -1.73
N VAL A 115 14.27 -10.70 -2.10
CA VAL A 115 15.55 -10.68 -1.40
C VAL A 115 16.62 -10.21 -2.36
N ARG A 116 17.17 -9.02 -2.08
CA ARG A 116 18.29 -8.50 -2.87
C ARG A 116 19.55 -9.31 -2.56
N GLY A 117 20.23 -9.76 -3.61
CA GLY A 117 21.48 -10.50 -3.47
C GLY A 117 22.64 -9.62 -3.00
N PRO A 118 23.75 -10.22 -2.52
CA PRO A 118 24.94 -9.50 -2.04
C PRO A 118 25.65 -8.67 -3.13
N GLN A 119 25.36 -8.93 -4.40
CA GLN A 119 25.86 -8.16 -5.54
C GLN A 119 24.94 -7.00 -5.96
N SER A 120 23.83 -6.77 -5.23
CA SER A 120 22.96 -5.63 -5.45
C SER A 120 23.71 -4.32 -5.22
N ALA A 121 23.59 -3.37 -6.15
CA ALA A 121 24.09 -2.00 -5.96
C ALA A 121 23.44 -1.30 -4.73
N GLN A 122 22.31 -1.82 -4.26
CA GLN A 122 21.59 -1.37 -3.07
C GLN A 122 21.80 -2.37 -1.91
N ALA A 123 23.05 -2.60 -1.49
CA ALA A 123 23.39 -3.57 -0.44
C ALA A 123 22.73 -3.24 0.91
N LYS A 124 22.42 -1.96 1.18
CA LYS A 124 21.71 -1.51 2.39
C LYS A 124 20.22 -1.87 2.40
N LYS A 125 19.68 -2.33 1.27
CA LYS A 125 18.29 -2.79 1.13
C LYS A 125 18.18 -4.32 1.14
N ILE A 126 19.24 -5.04 1.51
CA ILE A 126 19.19 -6.50 1.66
C ILE A 126 18.25 -6.84 2.81
N GLY A 127 17.23 -7.67 2.53
CA GLY A 127 16.16 -8.02 3.48
C GLY A 127 15.04 -7.00 3.58
N LEU A 128 15.19 -5.80 3.01
CA LEU A 128 14.11 -4.83 2.89
C LEU A 128 13.08 -5.33 1.86
N HIS A 129 11.80 -5.32 2.23
CA HIS A 129 10.69 -5.87 1.44
C HIS A 129 10.73 -7.40 1.23
N ALA A 130 11.44 -8.12 2.09
CA ALA A 130 11.23 -9.56 2.20
C ALA A 130 9.85 -9.79 2.84
N TYR A 131 9.04 -10.66 2.23
CA TYR A 131 7.70 -11.05 2.68
C TYR A 131 6.84 -9.91 3.27
N SER A 132 6.75 -8.79 2.56
CA SER A 132 6.08 -7.58 3.04
C SER A 132 4.79 -7.30 2.26
N VAL A 133 3.83 -6.64 2.89
CA VAL A 133 2.74 -5.93 2.20
C VAL A 133 3.17 -4.49 1.91
N ILE A 134 3.40 -4.17 0.64
CA ILE A 134 3.74 -2.81 0.19
C ILE A 134 2.87 -2.33 -0.97
N ASP A 135 2.08 -3.22 -1.55
CA ASP A 135 1.09 -2.91 -2.58
C ASP A 135 -0.27 -2.72 -1.91
N HIS A 136 -0.83 -1.53 -2.05
CA HIS A 136 -2.04 -1.12 -1.34
C HIS A 136 -3.16 -0.78 -2.30
N VAL A 137 -4.38 -1.12 -1.91
CA VAL A 137 -5.61 -0.67 -2.56
C VAL A 137 -6.48 0.00 -1.51
N PHE A 138 -6.57 1.32 -1.58
CA PHE A 138 -7.48 2.13 -0.77
C PHE A 138 -8.73 2.49 -1.56
N TYR A 139 -9.85 2.64 -0.88
CA TYR A 139 -11.10 3.02 -1.53
C TYR A 139 -11.94 3.97 -0.66
N ALA A 140 -12.82 4.73 -1.31
CA ALA A 140 -13.70 5.71 -0.66
C ALA A 140 -15.05 5.85 -1.37
N GLY A 141 -15.96 6.61 -0.75
CA GLY A 141 -17.27 6.92 -1.30
C GLY A 141 -18.29 5.82 -1.02
N ASN A 142 -19.08 5.44 -2.02
CA ASN A 142 -20.07 4.38 -1.93
C ASN A 142 -19.51 3.01 -2.34
N LEU A 143 -18.19 2.81 -2.20
CA LEU A 143 -17.53 1.55 -2.46
C LEU A 143 -17.35 0.77 -1.16
N GLN A 144 -17.54 -0.54 -1.23
CA GLN A 144 -17.27 -1.46 -0.14
C GLN A 144 -16.39 -2.59 -0.64
N PHE A 145 -15.39 -2.98 0.17
CA PHE A 145 -14.66 -4.21 -0.08
C PHE A 145 -15.58 -5.43 -0.04
N HIS A 146 -15.56 -6.25 -1.11
CA HIS A 146 -16.31 -7.49 -1.18
C HIS A 146 -15.45 -8.68 -0.80
N GLU A 147 -14.37 -8.91 -1.56
CA GLU A 147 -13.42 -10.00 -1.33
C GLU A 147 -12.11 -9.81 -2.10
N HIS A 148 -11.09 -10.57 -1.67
CA HIS A 148 -9.88 -10.82 -2.45
C HIS A 148 -10.18 -11.95 -3.46
N VAL A 149 -10.34 -11.62 -4.74
CA VAL A 149 -10.56 -12.59 -5.83
C VAL A 149 -9.35 -13.52 -5.95
N HIS A 150 -8.16 -12.97 -5.77
CA HIS A 150 -6.95 -13.74 -5.57
C HIS A 150 -6.52 -13.63 -4.11
N GLN A 151 -6.54 -14.75 -3.39
CA GLN A 151 -6.23 -14.74 -1.96
C GLN A 151 -4.80 -14.23 -1.72
N PRO A 152 -4.58 -13.37 -0.71
CA PRO A 152 -3.26 -12.85 -0.41
C PRO A 152 -2.29 -14.00 -0.07
N VAL A 153 -1.06 -13.89 -0.56
CA VAL A 153 -0.01 -14.86 -0.21
C VAL A 153 0.34 -14.67 1.28
N GLN A 154 0.49 -15.78 1.99
CA GLN A 154 0.86 -15.82 3.40
C GLN A 154 1.88 -16.96 3.59
N TYR A 155 2.80 -16.80 4.53
CA TYR A 155 3.90 -17.75 4.76
C TYR A 155 3.97 -18.22 6.21
N PRO A 156 3.88 -19.55 6.47
CA PRO A 156 3.90 -20.17 7.81
C PRO A 156 5.08 -19.76 8.70
N SER A 157 6.15 -19.28 8.07
CA SER A 157 7.31 -18.74 8.72
C SER A 157 8.14 -17.91 7.74
N ALA A 158 9.01 -17.05 8.26
CA ALA A 158 10.02 -16.36 7.46
C ALA A 158 10.95 -17.35 6.72
N LYS A 159 11.17 -18.56 7.27
CA LYS A 159 11.97 -19.60 6.60
C LYS A 159 11.27 -20.09 5.33
N ASP A 160 9.96 -20.28 5.38
CA ASP A 160 9.16 -20.72 4.23
C ASP A 160 9.08 -19.61 3.18
N ALA A 161 8.91 -18.36 3.61
CA ALA A 161 9.01 -17.20 2.73
C ALA A 161 10.35 -17.16 1.97
N LEU A 162 11.48 -17.44 2.65
CA LEU A 162 12.80 -17.46 2.01
C LEU A 162 12.98 -18.58 0.96
N GLN A 163 12.11 -19.60 0.92
CA GLN A 163 12.13 -20.61 -0.15
C GLN A 163 11.39 -20.15 -1.41
N GLU A 164 10.53 -19.14 -1.29
CA GLU A 164 9.63 -18.65 -2.33
C GLU A 164 9.99 -17.21 -2.75
N VAL A 165 11.29 -16.89 -2.69
CA VAL A 165 11.81 -15.56 -3.07
C VAL A 165 11.54 -15.26 -4.54
N LEU A 166 11.21 -14.00 -4.79
CA LEU A 166 10.91 -13.48 -6.11
C LEU A 166 12.00 -12.52 -6.64
N PRO A 167 12.11 -12.36 -7.98
CA PRO A 167 11.43 -13.15 -9.01
C PRO A 167 12.03 -14.56 -9.14
N SER A 168 11.27 -15.46 -9.76
CA SER A 168 11.63 -16.85 -10.05
C SER A 168 11.24 -17.25 -11.48
N LEU A 169 11.59 -18.46 -11.91
CA LEU A 169 11.13 -18.98 -13.21
C LEU A 169 9.61 -19.21 -13.24
N ARG A 170 8.99 -19.49 -12.09
CA ARG A 170 7.54 -19.71 -11.98
C ARG A 170 6.78 -18.38 -11.89
N ASP A 171 7.38 -17.41 -11.23
CA ASP A 171 6.81 -16.09 -11.00
C ASP A 171 7.81 -15.01 -11.43
N PRO A 172 7.61 -14.39 -12.61
CA PRO A 172 8.59 -13.45 -13.17
C PRO A 172 8.58 -12.08 -12.49
N SER A 173 7.62 -11.80 -11.61
CA SER A 173 7.46 -10.54 -10.88
C SER A 173 8.12 -10.64 -9.50
N ASP A 174 8.56 -9.51 -8.93
CA ASP A 174 8.92 -9.39 -7.51
C ASP A 174 7.73 -9.00 -6.61
N HIS A 175 6.55 -8.88 -7.21
CA HIS A 175 5.28 -8.59 -6.54
C HIS A 175 4.21 -9.62 -6.91
N TYR A 176 3.44 -10.07 -5.90
CA TYR A 176 2.21 -10.83 -6.07
C TYR A 176 1.06 -9.88 -6.47
N PRO A 177 0.12 -10.34 -7.32
CA PRO A 177 -1.00 -9.52 -7.73
C PRO A 177 -2.00 -9.32 -6.58
N VAL A 178 -2.44 -8.07 -6.39
CA VAL A 178 -3.56 -7.73 -5.49
C VAL A 178 -4.82 -7.60 -6.34
N ILE A 179 -5.70 -8.60 -6.29
CA ILE A 179 -6.92 -8.65 -7.10
C ILE A 179 -8.12 -8.71 -6.16
N VAL A 180 -8.96 -7.68 -6.22
CA VAL A 180 -10.06 -7.45 -5.30
C VAL A 180 -11.34 -7.13 -6.05
N ASP A 181 -12.47 -7.56 -5.48
CA ASP A 181 -13.78 -7.10 -5.90
C ASP A 181 -14.25 -6.00 -4.95
N LEU A 182 -14.65 -4.87 -5.53
CA LEU A 182 -15.28 -3.76 -4.83
C LEU A 182 -16.75 -3.68 -5.25
N LYS A 183 -17.64 -3.65 -4.27
CA LYS A 183 -19.07 -3.50 -4.48
C LYS A 183 -19.46 -2.03 -4.40
N TRP A 184 -20.12 -1.53 -5.43
CA TRP A 184 -20.80 -0.23 -5.36
C TRP A 184 -22.13 -0.37 -4.60
N GLN A 185 -22.30 0.41 -3.55
CA GLN A 185 -23.49 0.39 -2.68
C GLN A 185 -24.63 1.29 -3.18
N GLY A 186 -24.44 2.01 -4.30
CA GLY A 186 -25.39 3.01 -4.77
C GLY A 186 -25.26 4.34 -4.00
N ALA A 187 -25.88 5.41 -4.50
CA ALA A 187 -25.93 6.66 -3.76
C ALA A 187 -26.95 6.52 -2.62
N SER A 188 -26.54 6.84 -1.38
CA SER A 188 -27.49 7.05 -0.28
C SER A 188 -28.42 8.21 -0.66
N THR A 189 -29.66 7.91 -1.05
CA THR A 189 -30.70 8.89 -1.37
C THR A 189 -31.22 9.60 -0.13
#